data_AF-A0A351IYA0-F1
#
_entry.id   AF-A0A351IYA0-F1
#
_cell.length_a   1.000
_cell.length_b   1.000
_cell.length_c   1.000
_cell.angle_alpha   90.00
_cell.angle_beta   90.00
_cell.angle_gamma   90.00
#
_symmetry.space_group_name_H-M   'P 1'
#
loop_
_entity.id
_entity.type
_entity.pdbx_description
1 polymer ?
#
loop_
_entity_poly.entity_id
_entity_poly.type
_entity_poly.pdbx_seq_one_letter_code
_entity_poly.pdbx_strand_id
1 'polypeptide(L)'
;MKRKIFKPFSEDGGFYISLLIFGAFSVLSGLIGGFQLALIGLSFLAFAVIMVVLLRMVYATRDRAQKAGQAVMSNVTLDFIMHFEMPVVIISTGGDIIWYNKSFSKAAQNTSPLYNFSVQEFLAEKLSMERVKRVAERTITRDGEEERPILVTMRGVQYRLHLNLMQSAGTRYYITVWQDMSQVIELARELTARNPLFAYVAVDNAAEATGFLQTEYRTISAK
;
A
#
# COMPACT_ATOMS: atom_id res chain seq x y z
N MET A 1 10.78 26.68 -4.31
CA MET A 1 9.95 26.64 -3.08
C MET A 1 10.67 25.77 -2.05
N LYS A 2 11.44 26.37 -1.14
CA LYS A 2 12.27 25.63 -0.17
C LYS A 2 11.35 24.93 0.84
N ARG A 3 11.32 23.59 0.83
CA ARG A 3 10.62 22.80 1.85
C ARG A 3 11.23 23.14 3.21
N LYS A 4 10.43 23.77 4.09
CA LYS A 4 10.78 23.88 5.51
C LYS A 4 10.86 22.47 6.05
N ILE A 5 12.08 21.98 6.22
CA ILE A 5 12.36 20.76 6.97
C ILE A 5 11.85 21.06 8.37
N PHE A 6 10.81 20.35 8.79
CA PHE A 6 10.28 20.42 10.15
C PHE A 6 11.40 19.93 11.05
N LYS A 7 12.17 20.86 11.63
CA LYS A 7 13.17 20.51 12.62
C LYS A 7 12.42 19.88 13.80
N PRO A 8 12.91 18.76 14.35
CA PRO A 8 12.28 18.16 15.51
C PRO A 8 12.23 19.23 16.63
N PHE A 9 11.08 19.37 17.28
CA PHE A 9 10.84 20.34 18.36
C PHE A 9 11.89 20.29 19.50
N SER A 10 12.66 19.19 19.58
CA SER A 10 13.78 19.01 20.48
C SER A 10 15.09 19.68 20.04
N GLU A 11 15.19 20.31 18.87
CA GLU A 11 16.39 21.05 18.42
C GLU A 11 16.29 22.55 18.68
N ASP A 12 15.12 23.04 19.06
CA ASP A 12 14.95 24.43 19.45
C ASP A 12 15.50 24.61 20.86
N GLY A 13 16.59 25.39 20.99
CA GLY A 13 17.20 25.70 22.29
C GLY A 13 16.20 26.22 23.34
N GLY A 14 15.08 26.79 22.90
CA GLY A 14 13.96 27.19 23.76
C GLY A 14 13.33 26.04 24.56
N PHE A 15 13.27 24.82 24.01
CA PHE A 15 12.73 23.66 24.73
C PHE A 15 13.62 23.29 25.93
N TYR A 16 14.93 23.20 25.73
CA TYR A 16 15.88 22.91 26.82
C TYR A 16 15.92 24.01 27.87
N ILE A 17 15.82 25.28 27.46
CA ILE A 17 15.75 26.42 28.37
C ILE A 17 14.46 26.35 29.21
N SER A 18 13.32 26.03 28.60
CA SER A 18 12.06 25.85 29.34
C SER A 18 12.11 24.70 30.35
N LEU A 19 12.79 23.60 29.99
CA LEU A 19 12.98 22.44 30.86
C LEU A 19 13.86 22.77 32.08
N LEU A 20 14.92 23.57 31.87
CA LEU A 20 15.77 24.06 32.95
C LEU A 20 15.05 25.02 33.89
N ILE A 21 14.24 25.94 33.35
CA ILE A 21 13.47 26.90 34.16
C ILE A 21 12.42 26.16 35.02
N PHE A 22 11.69 25.21 34.44
CA PHE A 22 10.70 24.41 35.18
C PHE A 22 11.35 23.49 36.22
N GLY A 23 12.50 22.89 35.91
CA GLY A 23 13.27 22.11 36.86
C GLY A 23 13.75 22.95 38.05
N ALA A 24 14.29 24.14 37.78
CA ALA A 24 14.74 25.07 38.82
C ALA A 24 13.57 25.57 39.69
N PHE A 25 12.42 25.89 39.08
CA PHE A 25 11.21 26.30 39.80
C PHE A 25 10.69 25.20 40.73
N SER A 26 10.74 23.94 40.27
CA SER A 26 10.29 22.78 41.06
C SER A 26 11.17 22.56 42.29
N VAL A 27 12.50 22.64 42.14
CA VAL A 27 13.47 22.51 43.25
C VAL A 27 13.32 23.67 44.25
N LEU A 28 13.17 24.91 43.75
CA LEU A 28 12.99 26.09 44.60
C LEU A 28 11.68 26.03 45.40
N SER A 29 10.59 25.55 44.79
CA SER A 29 9.31 25.39 45.47
C SER A 29 9.33 24.33 46.58
N GLY A 30 10.10 23.25 46.39
CA GLY A 30 10.31 22.22 47.42
C GLY A 30 11.10 22.72 48.63
N LEU A 31 12.12 23.58 48.40
CA LEU A 31 12.94 24.18 49.46
C LEU A 31 12.15 25.16 50.34
N ILE A 32 11.09 25.79 49.81
CA ILE A 32 10.23 26.75 50.52
C ILE A 32 9.08 26.03 51.26
N GLY A 33 9.06 24.68 51.28
CA GLY A 33 8.02 23.88 51.95
C GLY A 33 6.78 23.59 51.08
N GLY A 34 6.79 23.99 49.81
CA GLY A 34 5.74 23.72 48.83
C GLY A 34 5.85 22.33 48.19
N PHE A 35 5.86 21.28 49.01
CA PHE A 35 6.12 19.89 48.57
C PHE A 35 5.18 19.42 47.44
N GLN A 36 3.91 19.83 47.46
CA GLN A 36 2.95 19.49 46.40
C GLN A 36 3.26 20.16 45.05
N LEU A 37 3.76 21.40 45.05
CA LEU A 37 4.14 22.11 43.82
C LEU A 37 5.41 21.52 43.21
N ALA A 38 6.37 21.10 44.05
CA ALA A 38 7.58 20.42 43.60
C ALA A 38 7.27 19.07 42.92
N LEU A 39 6.32 18.29 43.47
CA LEU A 39 5.86 17.03 42.87
C LEU A 39 5.18 17.22 41.52
N ILE A 40 4.33 18.24 41.38
CA ILE A 40 3.65 18.57 40.11
C ILE A 40 4.67 19.01 39.05
N GLY A 41 5.66 19.81 39.44
CA GLY A 41 6.70 20.24 38.51
C GLY A 41 7.63 19.11 38.08
N LEU A 42 7.97 18.18 38.99
CA LEU A 42 8.76 16.98 38.67
C LEU A 42 8.01 16.02 37.74
N SER A 43 6.69 15.86 37.91
CA SER A 43 5.88 15.00 37.04
C SER A 43 5.75 15.57 35.63
N PHE A 44 5.61 16.89 35.48
CA PHE A 44 5.65 17.56 34.18
C PHE A 44 7.01 17.40 33.49
N LEU A 45 8.11 17.53 34.26
CA LEU A 45 9.46 17.32 33.74
C LEU A 45 9.64 15.88 33.24
N ALA A 46 9.21 14.90 34.03
CA ALA A 46 9.27 13.48 33.66
C ALA A 46 8.46 13.20 32.39
N PHE A 47 7.25 13.75 32.28
CA PHE A 47 6.40 13.61 31.10
C PHE A 47 7.07 14.22 29.85
N ALA A 48 7.64 15.42 29.96
CA ALA A 48 8.34 16.09 28.86
C ALA A 48 9.55 15.28 28.38
N VAL A 49 10.33 14.71 29.30
CA VAL A 49 11.48 13.84 28.96
C VAL A 49 11.01 12.57 28.25
N ILE A 50 9.98 11.90 28.75
CA ILE A 50 9.41 10.70 28.13
C ILE A 50 8.91 11.00 26.71
N MET A 51 8.19 12.10 26.53
CA MET A 51 7.69 12.53 25.22
C MET A 51 8.83 12.76 24.22
N VAL A 52 9.93 13.39 24.64
CA VAL A 52 11.10 13.61 23.77
C VAL A 52 11.78 12.30 23.40
N VAL A 53 11.91 11.37 24.35
CA VAL A 53 12.48 10.04 24.09
C VAL A 53 11.62 9.27 23.08
N LEU A 54 10.30 9.27 23.25
CA LEU A 54 9.38 8.63 22.31
C LEU A 54 9.47 9.24 20.91
N LEU A 55 9.50 10.57 20.81
CA LEU A 55 9.68 11.26 19.53
C LEU A 55 11.00 10.87 18.87
N ARG A 56 12.13 10.90 19.60
CA ARG A 56 13.43 10.49 19.06
C ARG A 56 13.44 9.03 18.62
N MET A 57 12.76 8.14 19.35
CA MET A 57 12.65 6.74 18.97
C MET A 57 11.89 6.57 17.65
N VAL A 58 10.78 7.29 17.46
CA VAL A 58 10.00 7.31 16.21
C VAL A 58 10.79 7.92 15.05
N TYR A 59 11.56 8.99 15.26
CA TYR A 59 12.39 9.58 14.22
C TYR A 59 13.57 8.68 13.84
N ALA A 60 14.22 8.06 14.83
CA ALA A 60 15.34 7.16 14.58
C ALA A 60 14.92 5.89 13.82
N THR A 61 13.74 5.34 14.08
CA THR A 61 13.21 4.21 13.30
C THR A 61 12.90 4.62 11.87
N ARG A 62 12.34 5.82 11.65
CA ARG A 62 12.09 6.37 10.30
C ARG A 62 13.37 6.57 9.51
N ASP A 63 14.41 7.15 10.11
CA ASP A 63 15.70 7.36 9.43
C ASP A 63 16.39 6.04 9.09
N ARG A 64 16.29 5.03 9.95
CA ARG A 64 16.82 3.69 9.66
C ARG A 64 16.09 3.03 8.51
N ALA A 65 14.77 3.14 8.45
CA ALA A 65 13.97 2.60 7.35
C ALA A 65 14.30 3.29 6.02
N GLN A 66 14.45 4.62 6.05
CA GLN A 66 14.84 5.39 4.88
C GLN A 66 16.23 5.00 4.39
N LYS A 67 17.20 4.84 5.30
CA LYS A 67 18.56 4.38 4.95
C LYS A 67 18.58 2.93 4.47
N ALA A 68 17.78 2.05 5.06
CA ALA A 68 17.62 0.68 4.61
C ALA A 68 17.04 0.64 3.19
N GLY A 69 15.99 1.42 2.92
CA GLY A 69 15.44 1.58 1.58
C GLY A 69 16.48 2.06 0.56
N GLN A 70 17.34 3.01 0.94
CA GLN A 70 18.44 3.48 0.09
C GLN A 70 19.53 2.41 -0.13
N ALA A 71 19.92 1.67 0.90
CA ALA A 71 20.93 0.60 0.80
C ALA A 71 20.45 -0.59 -0.03
N VAL A 72 19.14 -0.83 -0.05
CA VAL A 72 18.47 -1.86 -0.85
C VAL A 72 18.55 -1.55 -2.36
N MET A 73 18.84 -0.32 -2.76
CA MET A 73 18.73 0.15 -4.15
C MET A 73 20.09 0.59 -4.74
N SER A 74 21.02 -0.35 -4.94
CA SER A 74 22.36 -0.04 -5.48
C SER A 74 22.33 0.41 -6.96
N ASN A 75 22.22 1.72 -7.13
CA ASN A 75 22.55 2.61 -8.26
C ASN A 75 21.92 2.41 -9.66
N VAL A 76 21.74 1.21 -10.22
CA VAL A 76 21.18 1.08 -11.59
C VAL A 76 19.67 0.87 -11.60
N THR A 77 19.15 0.06 -10.67
CA THR A 77 17.71 -0.16 -10.48
C THR A 77 17.02 1.01 -9.76
N LEU A 78 17.78 1.85 -9.06
CA LEU A 78 17.27 2.96 -8.26
C LEU A 78 16.64 4.05 -9.14
N ASP A 79 17.35 4.52 -10.17
CA ASP A 79 16.84 5.59 -11.04
C ASP A 79 15.59 5.15 -11.80
N PHE A 80 15.54 3.89 -12.23
CA PHE A 80 14.38 3.33 -12.89
C PHE A 80 13.16 3.29 -11.97
N ILE A 81 13.31 2.74 -10.75
CA ILE A 81 12.19 2.60 -9.80
C ILE A 81 11.75 3.97 -9.26
N MET A 82 12.66 4.93 -9.13
CA MET A 82 12.34 6.29 -8.67
C MET A 82 11.54 7.09 -9.70
N HIS A 83 11.80 6.89 -11.00
CA HIS A 83 11.08 7.57 -12.09
C HIS A 83 9.92 6.74 -12.66
N PHE A 84 9.67 5.56 -12.09
CA PHE A 84 8.60 4.69 -12.54
C PHE A 84 7.24 5.34 -12.35
N GLU A 85 6.45 5.43 -13.42
CA GLU A 85 5.16 6.11 -13.39
C GLU A 85 4.14 5.38 -12.53
N MET A 86 4.22 4.04 -12.48
CA MET A 86 3.36 3.21 -11.64
C MET A 86 3.78 3.29 -10.17
N PRO A 87 2.84 3.19 -9.21
CA PRO A 87 3.17 3.09 -7.79
C PRO A 87 4.07 1.88 -7.49
N VAL A 88 5.15 2.12 -6.75
CA VAL A 88 6.07 1.08 -6.29
C VAL A 88 6.28 1.19 -4.79
N VAL A 89 6.23 0.05 -4.10
CA VAL A 89 6.47 -0.07 -2.64
C VAL A 89 7.40 -1.23 -2.36
N ILE A 90 8.39 -0.99 -1.50
CA ILE A 90 9.29 -2.01 -0.95
C ILE A 90 8.83 -2.31 0.48
N ILE A 91 8.56 -3.57 0.74
CA ILE A 91 8.01 -4.08 1.99
C ILE A 91 9.04 -4.99 2.65
N SER A 92 9.19 -4.86 3.97
CA SER A 92 10.00 -5.77 4.80
C SER A 92 9.39 -7.18 4.81
N THR A 93 10.17 -8.17 5.22
CA THR A 93 9.61 -9.51 5.48
C THR A 93 8.55 -9.52 6.58
N GLY A 94 8.57 -8.51 7.47
CA GLY A 94 7.56 -8.32 8.52
C GLY A 94 6.28 -7.63 8.05
N GLY A 95 6.26 -7.10 6.82
CA GLY A 95 5.10 -6.38 6.27
C GLY A 95 5.15 -4.86 6.41
N ASP A 96 6.26 -4.30 6.87
CA ASP A 96 6.42 -2.86 7.03
C ASP A 96 6.87 -2.20 5.73
N ILE A 97 6.34 -1.02 5.44
CA ILE A 97 6.75 -0.21 4.30
C ILE A 97 8.13 0.40 4.60
N ILE A 98 9.16 -0.04 3.87
CA ILE A 98 10.52 0.48 4.01
C ILE A 98 10.75 1.64 3.04
N TRP A 99 10.17 1.55 1.84
CA TRP A 99 10.33 2.56 0.81
C TRP A 99 9.14 2.58 -0.14
N TYR A 100 8.87 3.74 -0.75
CA TYR A 100 7.87 3.89 -1.80
C TYR A 100 8.21 5.05 -2.73
N ASN A 101 7.77 4.96 -3.98
CA ASN A 101 8.01 6.02 -4.97
C ASN A 101 6.98 7.16 -4.88
N LYS A 102 7.22 8.24 -5.64
CA LYS A 102 6.34 9.42 -5.67
C LYS A 102 4.93 9.07 -6.15
N SER A 103 4.80 8.14 -7.11
CA SER A 103 3.50 7.72 -7.64
C SER A 103 2.65 7.03 -6.57
N PHE A 104 3.26 6.20 -5.72
CA PHE A 104 2.56 5.62 -4.57
C PHE A 104 2.13 6.68 -3.56
N SER A 105 3.00 7.63 -3.24
CA SER A 105 2.63 8.75 -2.35
C SER A 105 1.43 9.54 -2.87
N LYS A 106 1.37 9.78 -4.19
CA LYS A 106 0.23 10.44 -4.83
C LYS A 106 -1.04 9.59 -4.76
N ALA A 107 -0.93 8.30 -5.08
CA ALA A 107 -2.08 7.38 -5.10
C ALA A 107 -2.66 7.15 -3.69
N ALA A 108 -1.80 7.09 -2.67
CA ALA A 108 -2.21 6.97 -1.27
C ALA A 108 -2.92 8.23 -0.72
N GLN A 109 -2.66 9.39 -1.33
CA GLN A 109 -3.13 10.72 -0.89
C GLN A 109 -2.86 10.97 0.61
N ASN A 110 -1.77 10.41 1.14
CA ASN A 110 -1.42 10.55 2.54
C ASN A 110 -0.49 11.76 2.73
N THR A 111 -0.82 12.61 3.69
CA THR A 111 0.01 13.76 4.08
C THR A 111 1.17 13.35 4.98
N SER A 112 1.05 12.21 5.66
CA SER A 112 2.09 11.68 6.55
C SER A 112 2.95 10.62 5.84
N PRO A 113 4.26 10.59 6.12
CA PRO A 113 5.14 9.55 5.58
C PRO A 113 4.72 8.16 6.08
N LEU A 114 4.71 7.18 5.18
CA LEU A 114 4.26 5.81 5.44
C LEU A 114 5.40 4.85 5.84
N TYR A 115 6.61 5.36 6.10
CA TYR A 115 7.75 4.52 6.49
C TYR A 115 7.50 3.84 7.84
N ASN A 116 7.82 2.54 7.93
CA ASN A 116 7.56 1.64 9.06
C ASN A 116 6.08 1.46 9.42
N PHE A 117 5.16 1.82 8.53
CA PHE A 117 3.77 1.46 8.69
C PHE A 117 3.53 0.05 8.14
N SER A 118 2.72 -0.73 8.83
CA SER A 118 2.28 -2.03 8.32
C SER A 118 1.45 -1.83 7.06
N VAL A 119 1.83 -2.53 5.99
CA VAL A 119 1.07 -2.51 4.73
C VAL A 119 -0.33 -3.11 4.91
N GLN A 120 -0.48 -4.06 5.84
CA GLN A 120 -1.76 -4.69 6.12
C GLN A 120 -2.71 -3.69 6.76
N GLU A 121 -2.22 -2.93 7.76
CA GLU A 121 -2.99 -1.89 8.43
C GLU A 121 -3.36 -0.76 7.46
N PHE A 122 -2.41 -0.35 6.61
CA PHE A 122 -2.63 0.69 5.61
C PHE A 122 -3.75 0.32 4.61
N LEU A 123 -3.88 -0.97 4.29
CA LEU A 123 -4.89 -1.49 3.36
C LEU A 123 -6.12 -2.08 4.05
N ALA A 124 -6.28 -1.85 5.36
CA ALA A 124 -7.36 -2.40 6.18
C ALA A 124 -7.53 -3.92 5.97
N GLU A 125 -6.44 -4.67 6.18
CA GLU A 125 -6.37 -6.15 6.18
C GLU A 125 -6.57 -6.85 4.84
N LYS A 126 -6.65 -6.12 3.71
CA LYS A 126 -6.83 -6.73 2.38
C LYS A 126 -5.58 -7.41 1.81
N LEU A 127 -4.42 -7.25 2.44
CA LEU A 127 -3.15 -7.79 1.97
C LEU A 127 -2.50 -8.65 3.07
N SER A 128 -2.65 -9.97 2.98
CA SER A 128 -1.95 -10.90 3.88
C SER A 128 -0.49 -11.09 3.45
N MET A 129 0.43 -11.00 4.42
CA MET A 129 1.87 -11.18 4.15
C MET A 129 2.23 -12.62 3.79
N GLU A 130 1.45 -13.61 4.25
CA GLU A 130 1.58 -15.00 3.84
C GLU A 130 1.31 -15.14 2.33
N ARG A 131 0.29 -14.44 1.82
CA ARG A 131 -0.03 -14.44 0.40
C ARG A 131 1.02 -13.67 -0.41
N VAL A 132 1.50 -12.53 0.09
CA VAL A 132 2.62 -11.79 -0.52
C VAL A 132 3.84 -12.69 -0.67
N LYS A 133 4.19 -13.44 0.39
CA LYS A 133 5.32 -14.36 0.39
C LYS A 133 5.16 -15.46 -0.66
N ARG A 134 4.03 -16.18 -0.66
CA ARG A 134 3.84 -17.30 -1.61
C ARG A 134 3.85 -16.85 -3.07
N VAL A 135 3.20 -15.72 -3.39
CA VAL A 135 3.19 -15.14 -4.75
C VAL A 135 4.58 -14.64 -5.15
N ALA A 136 5.29 -13.91 -4.27
CA ALA A 136 6.61 -13.37 -4.57
C ALA A 136 7.68 -14.46 -4.72
N GLU A 137 7.58 -15.53 -3.93
CA GLU A 137 8.47 -16.70 -3.98
C GLU A 137 8.06 -17.69 -5.07
N ARG A 138 7.01 -17.39 -5.86
CA ARG A 138 6.41 -18.26 -6.89
C ARG A 138 6.24 -19.69 -6.39
N THR A 139 5.80 -19.83 -5.15
CA THR A 139 5.57 -21.15 -4.56
C THR A 139 4.39 -21.76 -5.29
N ILE A 140 4.65 -22.80 -6.08
CA ILE A 140 3.61 -23.58 -6.74
C ILE A 140 2.68 -24.09 -5.64
N THR A 141 1.37 -23.86 -5.79
CA THR A 141 0.41 -24.37 -4.82
C THR A 141 0.46 -25.90 -4.77
N ARG A 142 -0.07 -26.48 -3.69
CA ARG A 142 -0.07 -27.95 -3.50
C ARG A 142 -0.76 -28.70 -4.65
N ASP A 143 -1.55 -27.98 -5.45
CA ASP A 143 -2.35 -28.47 -6.58
C ASP A 143 -1.71 -28.16 -7.96
N GLY A 144 -0.48 -27.64 -8.02
CA GLY A 144 0.22 -27.38 -9.29
C GLY A 144 -0.19 -26.09 -10.00
N GLU A 145 -1.18 -25.36 -9.49
CA GLU A 145 -1.63 -24.08 -10.06
C GLU A 145 -0.73 -22.92 -9.64
N GLU A 146 -0.44 -22.02 -10.59
CA GLU A 146 0.20 -20.72 -10.30
C GLU A 146 -0.72 -19.89 -9.38
N GLU A 147 -0.13 -19.28 -8.35
CA GLU A 147 -0.93 -18.51 -7.40
C GLU A 147 -1.52 -17.26 -8.06
N ARG A 148 -2.84 -17.07 -7.89
CA ARG A 148 -3.58 -15.98 -8.52
C ARG A 148 -2.99 -14.61 -8.14
N PRO A 149 -2.92 -13.66 -9.10
CA PRO A 149 -2.40 -12.33 -8.84
C PRO A 149 -3.17 -11.65 -7.70
N ILE A 150 -2.44 -10.89 -6.89
CA ILE A 150 -3.03 -10.18 -5.77
C ILE A 150 -3.72 -8.92 -6.29
N LEU A 151 -5.00 -8.77 -5.96
CA LEU A 151 -5.78 -7.56 -6.24
C LEU A 151 -6.04 -6.84 -4.92
N VAL A 152 -5.80 -5.53 -4.91
CA VAL A 152 -6.10 -4.66 -3.76
C VAL A 152 -6.89 -3.45 -4.21
N THR A 153 -7.67 -2.88 -3.31
CA THR A 153 -8.39 -1.64 -3.56
C THR A 153 -7.84 -0.57 -2.64
N MET A 154 -7.30 0.49 -3.21
CA MET A 154 -6.82 1.66 -2.48
C MET A 154 -7.60 2.87 -2.96
N ARG A 155 -8.31 3.53 -2.03
CA ARG A 155 -9.10 4.76 -2.31
C ARG A 155 -10.10 4.59 -3.48
N GLY A 156 -10.71 3.42 -3.62
CA GLY A 156 -11.69 3.13 -4.67
C GLY A 156 -11.09 2.69 -6.01
N VAL A 157 -9.77 2.75 -6.18
CA VAL A 157 -9.08 2.24 -7.38
C VAL A 157 -8.61 0.82 -7.12
N GLN A 158 -8.88 -0.09 -8.06
CA GLN A 158 -8.42 -1.48 -7.97
C GLN A 158 -7.05 -1.60 -8.65
N TYR A 159 -6.09 -2.13 -7.90
CA TYR A 159 -4.73 -2.38 -8.37
C TYR A 159 -4.43 -3.86 -8.40
N ARG A 160 -3.72 -4.30 -9.45
CA ARG A 160 -3.05 -5.60 -9.50
C ARG A 160 -1.61 -5.42 -9.04
N LEU A 161 -1.18 -6.21 -8.06
CA LEU A 161 0.21 -6.19 -7.61
C LEU A 161 1.05 -7.18 -8.39
N HIS A 162 2.16 -6.68 -8.91
CA HIS A 162 3.27 -7.49 -9.40
C HIS A 162 4.35 -7.53 -8.32
N LEU A 163 4.74 -8.74 -7.94
CA LEU A 163 5.61 -9.00 -6.80
C LEU A 163 6.94 -9.56 -7.28
N ASN A 164 8.03 -8.98 -6.78
CA ASN A 164 9.37 -9.51 -6.96
C ASN A 164 10.09 -9.61 -5.62
N LEU A 165 10.75 -10.74 -5.38
CA LEU A 165 11.65 -10.92 -4.26
C LEU A 165 13.00 -10.28 -4.59
N MET A 166 13.51 -9.45 -3.70
CA MET A 166 14.86 -8.92 -3.77
C MET A 166 15.63 -9.24 -2.50
N GLN A 167 16.92 -9.50 -2.62
CA GLN A 167 17.80 -9.68 -1.48
C GLN A 167 18.91 -8.63 -1.54
N SER A 168 19.10 -7.90 -0.44
CA SER A 168 20.19 -6.93 -0.29
C SER A 168 20.82 -7.07 1.09
N ALA A 169 22.15 -7.09 1.14
CA ALA A 169 22.93 -7.25 2.37
C ALA A 169 22.47 -8.44 3.26
N GLY A 170 22.05 -9.54 2.64
CA GLY A 170 21.57 -10.74 3.33
C GLY A 170 20.10 -10.69 3.77
N THR A 171 19.46 -9.52 3.77
CA THR A 171 18.04 -9.35 4.11
C THR A 171 17.17 -9.42 2.85
N ARG A 172 16.01 -10.10 2.96
CA ARG A 172 15.02 -10.21 1.89
C ARG A 172 13.99 -9.08 1.98
N TYR A 173 13.51 -8.64 0.83
CA TYR A 173 12.52 -7.58 0.67
C TYR A 173 11.56 -7.93 -0.46
N TYR A 174 10.31 -7.48 -0.33
CA TYR A 174 9.30 -7.65 -1.37
C TYR A 174 9.09 -6.33 -2.09
N ILE A 175 9.36 -6.30 -3.39
CA ILE A 175 9.06 -5.15 -4.25
C ILE A 175 7.70 -5.38 -4.87
N THR A 176 6.81 -4.40 -4.71
CA THR A 176 5.46 -4.42 -5.26
C THR A 176 5.27 -3.29 -6.27
N VAL A 177 4.84 -3.63 -7.47
CA VAL A 177 4.44 -2.67 -8.51
C VAL A 177 2.93 -2.75 -8.67
N TRP A 178 2.26 -1.60 -8.62
CA TRP A 178 0.81 -1.53 -8.58
C TRP A 178 0.29 -1.08 -9.94
N GLN A 179 -0.35 -1.98 -10.66
CA GLN A 179 -0.97 -1.67 -11.94
C GLN A 179 -2.43 -1.30 -11.73
N ASP A 180 -2.81 -0.08 -12.12
CA ASP A 180 -4.20 0.37 -12.11
C ASP A 180 -5.02 -0.45 -13.11
N MET A 181 -6.09 -1.08 -12.63
CA MET A 181 -6.97 -1.93 -13.45
C MET A 181 -8.23 -1.19 -13.93
N SER A 182 -8.42 0.09 -13.58
CA SER A 182 -9.65 0.84 -13.87
C SER A 182 -10.02 0.82 -15.34
N GLN A 183 -9.06 1.08 -16.24
CA GLN A 183 -9.28 1.05 -17.69
C GLN A 183 -9.64 -0.35 -18.20
N VAL A 184 -9.00 -1.38 -17.65
CA VAL A 184 -9.28 -2.78 -18.03
C VAL A 184 -10.68 -3.20 -17.60
N ILE A 185 -11.08 -2.81 -16.39
CA ILE A 185 -12.41 -3.09 -15.85
C ILE A 185 -13.47 -2.33 -16.65
N GLU A 186 -13.20 -1.08 -17.02
CA GLU A 186 -14.10 -0.27 -17.84
C GLU A 186 -14.28 -0.86 -19.24
N LEU A 187 -13.19 -1.23 -19.90
CA LEU A 187 -13.23 -1.86 -21.22
C LEU A 187 -13.94 -3.22 -21.16
N ALA A 188 -13.68 -4.04 -20.14
CA ALA A 188 -14.36 -5.30 -19.94
C ALA A 188 -15.88 -5.12 -19.74
N ARG A 189 -16.27 -4.07 -19.01
CA ARG A 189 -17.68 -3.70 -18.83
C ARG A 189 -18.30 -3.27 -20.16
N GLU A 190 -17.61 -2.45 -20.93
CA GLU A 190 -18.08 -2.00 -22.24
C GLU A 190 -18.23 -3.17 -23.21
N LEU A 191 -17.26 -4.09 -23.27
CA LEU A 191 -17.34 -5.29 -24.09
C LEU A 191 -18.48 -6.21 -23.67
N THR A 192 -18.72 -6.34 -22.37
CA THR A 192 -19.86 -7.12 -21.85
C THR A 192 -21.19 -6.46 -22.21
N ALA A 193 -21.27 -5.14 -22.16
CA ALA A 193 -22.46 -4.38 -22.55
C ALA A 193 -22.70 -4.40 -24.08
N ARG A 194 -21.62 -4.42 -24.87
CA ARG A 194 -21.67 -4.46 -26.34
C ARG A 194 -21.81 -5.86 -26.93
N ASN A 195 -21.55 -6.93 -26.18
CA ASN A 195 -21.83 -8.29 -26.63
C ASN A 195 -23.33 -8.57 -26.45
N PRO A 196 -24.17 -8.50 -27.51
CA PRO A 196 -25.51 -9.04 -27.40
C PRO A 196 -25.37 -10.53 -27.08
N LEU A 197 -26.13 -10.99 -26.11
CA LEU A 197 -26.32 -12.41 -25.84
C LEU A 197 -26.75 -13.06 -27.17
N PHE A 198 -25.86 -13.77 -27.85
CA PHE A 198 -26.25 -14.60 -28.99
C PHE A 198 -27.02 -15.79 -28.42
N ALA A 199 -28.32 -15.61 -28.23
CA ALA A 199 -29.23 -16.71 -27.99
C ALA A 199 -29.22 -17.58 -29.25
N TYR A 200 -28.45 -18.66 -29.22
CA TYR A 200 -28.52 -19.70 -30.24
C TYR A 200 -29.86 -20.42 -30.05
N VAL A 201 -30.91 -19.92 -30.71
CA VAL A 201 -32.15 -20.69 -30.86
C VAL A 201 -31.81 -21.80 -31.84
N ALA A 202 -31.47 -22.98 -31.31
CA ALA A 202 -31.43 -24.19 -32.10
C ALA A 202 -32.86 -24.47 -32.58
N VAL A 203 -33.16 -24.06 -33.81
CA VAL A 203 -34.39 -24.45 -34.50
C VAL A 203 -34.21 -25.90 -34.92
N ASP A 204 -34.63 -26.83 -34.05
CA ASP A 204 -34.53 -28.28 -34.26
C ASP A 204 -35.45 -28.79 -35.39
N ASN A 205 -36.27 -27.92 -36.01
CA ASN A 205 -37.20 -28.33 -37.07
C ASN A 205 -36.91 -27.71 -38.45
N ALA A 206 -35.64 -27.49 -38.81
CA ALA A 206 -35.28 -27.17 -40.21
C ALA A 206 -35.72 -28.27 -41.21
N ALA A 207 -35.93 -29.50 -40.73
CA ALA A 207 -36.51 -30.59 -41.52
C ALA A 207 -38.02 -30.42 -41.79
N GLU A 208 -38.77 -29.72 -40.94
CA GLU A 208 -40.21 -29.53 -41.11
C GLU A 208 -40.51 -28.37 -42.09
N ALA A 209 -39.66 -27.34 -42.12
CA ALA A 209 -39.78 -26.23 -43.06
C ALA A 209 -39.48 -26.62 -44.52
N THR A 210 -38.61 -27.61 -44.75
CA THR A 210 -38.32 -28.11 -46.11
C THR A 210 -39.41 -29.06 -46.63
N GLY A 211 -40.11 -29.76 -45.74
CA GLY A 211 -41.29 -30.58 -46.08
C GLY A 211 -42.47 -29.73 -46.60
N PHE A 212 -42.65 -28.51 -46.07
CA PHE A 212 -43.73 -27.62 -46.52
C PHE A 212 -43.51 -27.13 -47.97
N LEU A 213 -42.26 -26.79 -48.34
CA LEU A 213 -41.93 -26.32 -49.69
C LEU A 213 -42.02 -27.42 -50.76
N GLN A 214 -41.72 -28.68 -50.43
CA GLN A 214 -41.87 -29.79 -51.39
C GLN A 214 -43.33 -30.16 -51.66
N THR A 215 -44.23 -29.91 -50.71
CA THR A 215 -45.65 -30.24 -50.87
C THR A 215 -46.35 -29.24 -51.78
N GLU A 216 -45.97 -27.96 -51.74
CA GLU A 216 -46.51 -26.90 -52.61
C GLU A 216 -46.06 -27.04 -54.08
N TYR A 217 -44.82 -27.48 -54.33
CA TYR A 217 -44.34 -27.75 -55.69
C TYR A 217 -45.01 -28.98 -56.34
N ARG A 218 -45.40 -29.99 -55.55
CA ARG A 218 -46.11 -31.17 -56.08
C ARG A 218 -47.58 -30.89 -56.42
N THR A 219 -48.23 -29.95 -55.75
CA THR A 219 -49.62 -29.57 -56.04
C THR A 219 -49.73 -28.61 -57.22
N ILE A 220 -48.68 -27.84 -57.54
CA ILE A 220 -48.67 -26.93 -58.70
C ILE A 220 -48.29 -27.65 -60.00
N SER A 221 -47.45 -28.68 -59.96
CA SER A 221 -47.09 -29.51 -61.14
C SER A 221 -48.11 -30.60 -61.50
N ALA A 222 -49.18 -30.76 -60.73
CA ALA A 222 -50.22 -31.77 -60.95
C ALA A 222 -51.55 -31.18 -61.49
N LYS A 223 -51.51 -30.00 -62.10
CA LYS A 223 -52.67 -29.35 -62.75
C LYS A 223 -52.40 -29.08 -64.23
#